data_AF-A0A950U9P2-F1
#
_entry.id   AF-A0A950U9P2-F1
#
_cell.length_a   1.000
_cell.length_b   1.000
_cell.length_c   1.000
_cell.angle_alpha   90.00
_cell.angle_beta   90.00
_cell.angle_gamma   90.00
#
_symmetry.space_group_name_H-M   'P 1'
#
loop_
_entity.id
_entity.type
_entity.pdbx_description
1 polymer ?
#
loop_
_entity_poly.entity_id
_entity_poly.type
_entity_poly.pdbx_seq_one_letter_code
_entity_poly.pdbx_strand_id
1 'polypeptide(L)'
;SPQASAVLAARARRITARRSRKRLADGLTGALRSARDGTPGFTAAVRPHAQEVLAARTVTAALDRRLRGPELVTAHGTAMLMALMTEGTSPLYRPPEPGALGSHLRAAAAALEPTRS
;
A
#
# COMPACT_ATOMS: atom_id res chain seq x y z
N SER A 1 -0.37 28.58 2.74
CA SER A 1 0.05 29.29 3.96
C SER A 1 1.04 28.45 4.76
N PRO A 2 1.86 29.04 5.65
CA PRO A 2 2.78 28.31 6.52
C PRO A 2 2.11 27.21 7.35
N GLN A 3 0.86 27.44 7.78
CA GLN A 3 0.06 26.48 8.54
C GLN A 3 -0.26 25.21 7.74
N ALA A 4 -0.63 25.36 6.46
CA ALA A 4 -0.84 24.21 5.57
C ALA A 4 0.46 23.40 5.40
N SER A 5 1.61 24.07 5.26
CA SER A 5 2.91 23.41 5.18
C SER A 5 3.26 22.64 6.45
N ALA A 6 3.01 23.21 7.64
CA ALA A 6 3.24 22.55 8.92
C ALA A 6 2.33 21.31 9.12
N VAL A 7 1.05 21.41 8.75
CA VAL A 7 0.11 20.28 8.78
C VAL A 7 0.55 19.17 7.83
N LEU A 8 0.96 19.52 6.61
CA LEU A 8 1.49 18.56 5.64
C LEU A 8 2.77 17.89 6.15
N ALA A 9 3.70 18.63 6.73
CA ALA A 9 4.92 18.08 7.31
C ALA A 9 4.64 17.13 8.50
N ALA A 10 3.71 17.50 9.37
CA ALA A 10 3.29 16.64 10.48
C ALA A 10 2.59 15.36 9.98
N ARG A 11 1.76 15.47 8.94
CA ARG A 11 1.13 14.30 8.30
C ARG A 11 2.17 13.41 7.64
N ALA A 12 3.12 13.99 6.90
CA ALA A 12 4.23 13.27 6.26
C ALA A 12 5.00 12.42 7.28
N ARG A 13 5.45 13.02 8.40
CA ARG A 13 6.15 12.30 9.48
C ARG A 13 5.32 11.15 10.05
N ARG A 14 4.00 11.36 10.23
CA ARG A 14 3.10 10.35 10.79
C ARG A 14 2.95 9.15 9.87
N ILE A 15 2.79 9.39 8.57
CA ILE A 15 2.51 8.31 7.62
C ILE A 15 3.79 7.53 7.30
N THR A 16 4.96 8.18 7.29
CA THR A 16 6.26 7.50 7.10
C THR A 16 6.83 6.87 8.37
N ALA A 17 6.21 7.09 9.54
CA ALA A 17 6.64 6.48 10.80
C ALA A 17 6.63 4.94 10.73
N ARG A 18 7.57 4.30 11.44
CA ARG A 18 7.74 2.83 11.48
C ARG A 18 6.43 2.08 11.75
N ARG A 19 5.60 2.57 12.68
CA ARG A 19 4.29 1.97 13.00
C ARG A 19 3.34 1.99 11.79
N SER A 20 3.27 3.11 11.08
CA SER A 20 2.42 3.27 9.90
C SER A 20 2.88 2.38 8.75
N ARG A 21 4.19 2.34 8.49
CA ARG A 21 4.79 1.42 7.51
C ARG A 21 4.53 -0.04 7.84
N LYS A 22 4.66 -0.44 9.11
CA LYS A 22 4.34 -1.79 9.56
C LYS A 22 2.88 -2.15 9.27
N ARG A 23 1.94 -1.24 9.55
CA ARG A 23 0.50 -1.48 9.27
C ARG A 23 0.23 -1.68 7.79
N LEU A 24 0.86 -0.90 6.91
CA LEU A 24 0.78 -1.10 5.46
C LEU A 24 1.31 -2.48 5.07
N ALA A 25 2.50 -2.85 5.57
CA ALA A 25 3.12 -4.15 5.32
C ALA A 25 2.24 -5.33 5.79
N ASP A 26 1.67 -5.21 6.99
CA ASP A 26 0.76 -6.19 7.56
C ASP A 26 -0.52 -6.33 6.69
N GLY A 27 -1.11 -5.22 6.23
CA GLY A 27 -2.31 -5.29 5.41
C GLY A 27 -2.06 -5.80 3.99
N LEU A 28 -0.91 -5.49 3.38
CA LEU A 28 -0.48 -6.11 2.12
C LEU A 28 -0.33 -7.62 2.25
N THR A 29 0.33 -8.06 3.32
CA THR A 29 0.48 -9.50 3.63
C THR A 29 -0.87 -10.15 3.93
N GLY A 30 -1.75 -9.45 4.63
CA GLY A 30 -3.11 -9.89 4.94
C GLY A 30 -3.97 -10.07 3.68
N ALA A 31 -3.90 -9.13 2.73
CA ALA A 31 -4.59 -9.26 1.44
C ALA A 31 -4.10 -10.49 0.67
N LEU A 32 -2.78 -10.71 0.62
CA LEU A 32 -2.19 -11.86 -0.06
C LEU A 32 -2.56 -13.19 0.59
N ARG A 33 -2.61 -13.24 1.93
CA ARG A 33 -3.09 -14.40 2.67
C ARG A 33 -4.56 -14.67 2.38
N SER A 34 -5.41 -13.64 2.50
CA SER A 34 -6.84 -13.75 2.25
C SER A 34 -7.16 -14.21 0.83
N ALA A 35 -6.37 -13.77 -0.17
CA ALA A 35 -6.53 -14.19 -1.56
C ALA A 35 -6.15 -15.66 -1.79
N ARG A 36 -5.18 -16.20 -1.02
CA ARG A 36 -4.77 -17.62 -1.11
C ARG A 36 -5.74 -18.55 -0.42
N ASP A 37 -6.18 -18.18 0.78
CA ASP A 37 -6.96 -19.06 1.63
C ASP A 37 -8.39 -19.23 1.10
N GLY A 38 -8.83 -18.35 0.18
CA GLY A 38 -10.14 -18.41 -0.48
C GLY A 38 -11.33 -18.35 0.48
N THR A 39 -11.10 -18.14 1.78
CA THR A 39 -12.08 -18.46 2.81
C THR A 39 -13.11 -17.34 2.91
N PRO A 40 -14.41 -17.64 2.74
CA PRO A 40 -15.47 -16.67 3.00
C PRO A 40 -15.57 -16.36 4.51
N GLY A 41 -14.78 -15.41 5.02
CA GLY A 41 -15.09 -14.79 6.32
C GLY A 41 -16.43 -14.02 6.32
N PHE A 42 -17.21 -14.12 7.38
CA PHE A 42 -18.40 -13.29 7.61
C PHE A 42 -17.96 -11.87 8.01
N THR A 43 -17.59 -11.03 7.05
CA THR A 43 -17.29 -9.61 7.29
C THR A 43 -17.98 -8.73 6.25
N ALA A 44 -18.40 -7.53 6.68
CA ALA A 44 -18.96 -6.50 5.78
C ALA A 44 -17.87 -5.74 4.99
N ALA A 45 -16.60 -6.15 5.10
CA ALA A 45 -15.50 -5.48 4.43
C ALA A 45 -15.45 -5.88 2.94
N VAL A 46 -15.22 -4.90 2.07
CA VAL A 46 -14.95 -5.16 0.65
C VAL A 46 -13.70 -6.03 0.55
N ARG A 47 -13.78 -7.11 -0.22
CA ARG A 47 -12.67 -8.07 -0.34
C ARG A 47 -11.68 -7.63 -1.42
N PRO A 48 -10.38 -7.80 -1.20
CA PRO A 48 -9.40 -7.65 -2.27
C PRO A 48 -9.69 -8.60 -3.44
N HIS A 49 -9.45 -8.13 -4.66
CA HIS A 49 -9.60 -8.92 -5.87
C HIS A 49 -8.52 -10.02 -5.94
N ALA A 50 -8.90 -11.27 -5.64
CA ALA A 50 -7.93 -12.35 -5.39
C ALA A 50 -6.95 -12.57 -6.55
N GLN A 51 -7.42 -12.58 -7.80
CA GLN A 51 -6.56 -12.78 -8.97
C GLN A 51 -5.51 -11.67 -9.11
N GLU A 52 -5.89 -10.42 -8.86
CA GLU A 52 -4.96 -9.28 -8.94
C GLU A 52 -3.90 -9.37 -7.84
N VAL A 53 -4.35 -9.67 -6.63
CA VAL A 53 -3.47 -9.80 -5.46
C VAL A 53 -2.46 -10.93 -5.64
N LEU A 54 -2.89 -12.07 -6.17
CA LEU A 54 -2.02 -13.20 -6.46
C LEU A 54 -1.03 -12.87 -7.59
N ALA A 55 -1.50 -12.23 -8.67
CA ALA A 55 -0.64 -11.77 -9.76
C ALA A 55 0.41 -10.74 -9.29
N ALA A 56 0.07 -9.89 -8.32
CA ALA A 56 0.97 -8.89 -7.74
C ALA A 56 1.91 -9.42 -6.64
N ARG A 57 1.91 -10.73 -6.33
CA ARG A 57 2.65 -11.33 -5.19
C ARG A 57 4.11 -10.85 -5.09
N THR A 58 4.83 -10.79 -6.22
CA THR A 58 6.25 -10.43 -6.23
C THR A 58 6.49 -8.98 -5.81
N VAL A 59 5.70 -8.03 -6.32
CA VAL A 59 5.84 -6.62 -5.93
C VAL A 59 5.35 -6.39 -4.49
N THR A 60 4.29 -7.10 -4.07
CA THR A 60 3.81 -7.09 -2.68
C THR A 60 4.90 -7.54 -1.70
N ALA A 61 5.64 -8.60 -2.02
CA ALA A 61 6.74 -9.08 -1.19
C ALA A 61 7.93 -8.10 -1.14
N ALA A 62 8.23 -7.41 -2.25
CA ALA A 62 9.25 -6.36 -2.28
C ALA A 62 8.84 -5.16 -1.41
N LEU A 63 7.59 -4.73 -1.51
CA LEU A 63 7.02 -3.66 -0.68
C LEU A 63 7.01 -4.03 0.81
N ASP A 64 6.64 -5.26 1.18
CA ASP A 64 6.68 -5.71 2.58
C ASP A 64 8.11 -5.58 3.16
N ARG A 65 9.12 -6.08 2.45
CA ARG A 65 10.53 -5.90 2.85
C ARG A 65 10.90 -4.43 2.98
N ARG A 66 10.57 -3.61 1.98
CA ARG A 66 10.90 -2.18 1.98
C ARG A 66 10.24 -1.42 3.13
N LEU A 67 8.98 -1.72 3.43
CA LEU A 67 8.23 -1.07 4.50
C LEU A 67 8.71 -1.49 5.89
N ARG A 68 9.23 -2.71 6.06
CA ARG A 68 9.80 -3.21 7.32
C ARG A 68 11.27 -2.84 7.51
N GLY A 69 11.99 -2.57 6.42
CA GLY A 69 13.40 -2.21 6.41
C GLY A 69 13.71 -0.89 7.15
N PRO A 70 14.97 -0.67 7.54
CA PRO A 70 15.38 0.54 8.26
C PRO A 70 15.39 1.80 7.37
N GLU A 71 15.40 1.65 6.05
CA GLU A 71 15.62 2.74 5.11
C GLU A 71 14.45 3.74 5.12
N LEU A 72 14.75 5.02 4.92
CA LEU A 72 13.72 6.07 4.82
C LEU A 72 12.80 5.81 3.62
N VAL A 73 11.53 6.18 3.76
CA VAL A 73 10.53 6.14 2.68
C VAL A 73 9.91 7.50 2.50
N THR A 74 9.50 7.83 1.28
CA THR A 74 8.82 9.10 1.03
C THR A 74 7.37 9.07 1.54
N ALA A 75 6.86 10.26 1.87
CA ALA A 75 5.44 10.45 2.20
C ALA A 75 4.53 10.20 1.00
N HIS A 76 5.01 10.47 -0.22
CA HIS A 76 4.25 10.30 -1.46
C HIS A 76 3.94 8.82 -1.74
N GLY A 77 4.96 7.96 -1.79
CA GLY A 77 4.76 6.52 -2.00
C GLY A 77 3.94 5.88 -0.87
N THR A 78 4.13 6.35 0.36
CA THR A 78 3.32 5.92 1.50
C THR A 78 1.83 6.30 1.33
N ALA A 79 1.56 7.52 0.85
CA ALA A 79 0.20 7.98 0.59
C ALA A 79 -0.49 7.17 -0.51
N MET A 80 0.23 6.84 -1.59
CA MET A 80 -0.27 5.97 -2.65
C MET A 80 -0.68 4.59 -2.12
N LEU A 81 0.15 3.97 -1.27
CA LEU A 81 -0.18 2.68 -0.64
C LEU A 81 -1.38 2.76 0.29
N MET A 82 -1.50 3.84 1.07
CA MET A 82 -2.68 4.03 1.93
C MET A 82 -3.95 4.14 1.09
N ALA A 83 -3.97 4.99 0.06
CA ALA A 83 -5.12 5.16 -0.83
C ALA A 83 -5.53 3.82 -1.44
N LEU A 84 -4.56 3.06 -1.97
CA LEU A 84 -4.79 1.73 -2.52
C LEU A 84 -5.44 0.77 -1.51
N MET A 85 -5.08 0.86 -0.23
CA MET A 85 -5.61 -0.04 0.80
C MET A 85 -6.94 0.40 1.41
N THR A 86 -7.23 1.70 1.44
CA THR A 86 -8.39 2.24 2.16
C THR A 86 -9.55 2.64 1.27
N GLU A 87 -9.29 2.96 0.00
CA GLU A 87 -10.33 3.39 -0.93
C GLU A 87 -10.97 2.16 -1.58
N GLY A 88 -12.28 1.95 -1.36
CA GLY A 88 -13.00 0.77 -1.89
C GLY A 88 -13.13 0.74 -3.42
N THR A 89 -12.84 1.85 -4.09
CA THR A 89 -12.78 1.95 -5.55
C THR A 89 -11.38 1.72 -6.11
N SER A 90 -10.39 1.44 -5.25
CA SER A 90 -9.02 1.23 -5.69
C SER A 90 -8.87 -0.09 -6.46
N PRO A 91 -7.80 -0.25 -7.27
CA PRO A 91 -7.48 -1.51 -7.94
C PRO A 91 -7.28 -2.72 -7.02
N LEU A 92 -7.09 -2.51 -5.71
CA LEU A 92 -7.04 -3.61 -4.74
C LEU A 92 -8.39 -4.33 -4.67
N TYR A 93 -9.49 -3.58 -4.77
CA TYR A 93 -10.86 -4.07 -4.58
C TYR A 93 -11.62 -4.16 -5.90
N ARG A 94 -11.44 -3.16 -6.77
CA ARG A 94 -12.16 -3.01 -8.04
C ARG A 94 -11.17 -2.62 -9.15
N PRO A 95 -10.36 -3.56 -9.67
CA PRO A 95 -9.46 -3.28 -10.77
C PRO A 95 -10.24 -2.85 -12.02
N PRO A 96 -9.87 -1.74 -12.69
CA PRO A 96 -10.49 -1.34 -13.95
C PRO A 96 -10.13 -2.27 -15.11
N GLU A 97 -8.95 -2.90 -15.03
CA GLU A 97 -8.42 -3.84 -16.02
C GLU A 97 -7.46 -4.84 -15.35
N PRO A 98 -7.22 -6.02 -15.95
CA PRO A 98 -6.23 -6.96 -15.44
C PRO A 98 -4.83 -6.35 -15.32
N GLY A 99 -4.16 -6.58 -14.19
CA GLY A 99 -2.83 -6.08 -13.88
C GLY A 99 -2.78 -4.67 -13.28
N ALA A 100 -3.92 -3.98 -13.17
CA ALA A 100 -3.99 -2.62 -12.64
C ALA A 100 -3.44 -2.51 -11.21
N LEU A 101 -3.68 -3.50 -10.34
CA LEU A 101 -3.13 -3.50 -8.99
C LEU A 101 -1.61 -3.58 -9.01
N GLY A 102 -1.07 -4.50 -9.82
CA GLY A 102 0.38 -4.66 -9.96
C GLY A 102 1.07 -3.38 -10.43
N SER A 103 0.47 -2.68 -11.39
CA SER A 103 0.98 -1.39 -11.88
C SER A 103 0.97 -0.30 -10.81
N HIS A 104 -0.11 -0.18 -10.05
CA HIS A 104 -0.19 0.79 -8.93
C HIS A 104 0.81 0.47 -7.82
N LEU A 105 0.99 -0.80 -7.47
CA LEU A 105 1.97 -1.22 -6.47
C LEU A 105 3.41 -0.93 -6.93
N ARG A 106 3.72 -1.15 -8.22
CA ARG A 106 5.05 -0.79 -8.77
C ARG A 106 5.28 0.72 -8.76
N ALA A 107 4.28 1.52 -9.14
CA ALA A 107 4.37 2.97 -9.09
C ALA A 107 4.58 3.46 -7.65
N ALA A 108 3.82 2.91 -6.69
CA ALA A 108 3.99 3.22 -5.28
C ALA A 108 5.37 2.81 -4.77
N ALA A 109 5.89 1.64 -5.18
CA ALA A 109 7.23 1.19 -4.83
C ALA A 109 8.31 2.13 -5.35
N ALA A 110 8.22 2.57 -6.60
CA ALA A 110 9.14 3.56 -7.17
C ALA A 110 9.07 4.90 -6.39
N ALA A 111 7.86 5.33 -6.05
CA ALA A 111 7.64 6.55 -5.28
C ALA A 111 8.13 6.47 -3.83
N LEU A 112 8.31 5.28 -3.24
CA LEU A 112 8.86 5.13 -1.88
C LEU A 112 10.34 5.47 -1.81
N GLU A 113 11.05 5.39 -2.93
CA GLU A 113 12.47 5.69 -2.95
C GLU A 113 12.71 7.20 -2.79
N PRO A 114 13.56 7.62 -1.83
CA PRO A 114 13.99 9.00 -1.77
C PRO A 114 14.61 9.39 -3.12
N THR A 115 14.16 10.50 -3.70
CA THR A 115 14.85 11.08 -4.86
C THR A 115 16.30 11.31 -4.45
N ARG A 116 17.23 10.64 -5.13
CA ARG A 116 18.67 10.94 -5.00
C ARG A 116 18.85 12.33 -5.59
N SER A 117 19.02 13.32 -4.72
CA SER A 117 19.50 14.65 -5.08
C SER A 117 20.97 14.58 -5.49
#